data_AF-A0A1J4SIJ4-F1
#
_entry.id   AF-A0A1J4SIJ4-F1
#
_cell.length_a   1.000
_cell.length_b   1.000
_cell.length_c   1.000
_cell.angle_alpha   90.00
_cell.angle_beta   90.00
_cell.angle_gamma   90.00
#
_symmetry.space_group_name_H-M   'P 1'
#
loop_
_entity.id
_entity.type
_entity.pdbx_description
1 polymer ?
#
loop_
_entity_poly.entity_id
_entity_poly.type
_entity_poly.pdbx_seq_one_letter_code
_entity_poly.pdbx_strand_id
1 'polypeptide(L)'
;MVREEFGPAITAVIAREISKIYEEWTGGAIDDTISRIEAAGDVKGEAVVLLRPPEKADTEEEEEETGTGSHRRTTDEEEEEAGEQGLS
;
A
#
# COMPACT_ATOMS: atom_id res chain seq x y z
N MET A 1 4.93 22.28 -6.85
CA MET A 1 5.95 21.35 -6.35
C MET A 1 5.46 19.90 -6.36
N VAL A 2 4.61 19.39 -5.43
CA VAL A 2 4.24 17.95 -5.42
C VAL A 2 3.62 17.44 -6.73
N ARG A 3 2.63 18.17 -7.30
CA ARG A 3 1.99 17.77 -8.56
C ARG A 3 2.94 17.78 -9.76
N GLU A 4 3.91 18.70 -9.74
CA GLU A 4 4.88 18.86 -10.83
C GLU A 4 5.90 17.72 -10.80
N GLU A 5 6.28 17.27 -9.60
CA GLU A 5 7.28 16.20 -9.42
C GLU A 5 6.69 14.80 -9.58
N PHE A 6 5.46 14.58 -9.10
CA PHE A 6 4.90 13.23 -8.93
C PHE A 6 3.57 13.01 -9.69
N GLY A 7 3.07 14.03 -10.38
CA GLY A 7 1.84 13.98 -11.18
C GLY A 7 0.56 14.37 -10.42
N PRO A 8 -0.56 14.58 -11.14
CA PRO A 8 -1.80 15.07 -10.53
C PRO A 8 -2.60 13.99 -9.78
N ALA A 9 -2.37 12.70 -10.07
CA ALA A 9 -3.17 11.59 -9.55
C ALA A 9 -2.60 10.96 -8.25
N ILE A 10 -1.81 11.72 -7.49
CA ILE A 10 -1.22 11.27 -6.23
C ILE A 10 -2.28 11.23 -5.14
N THR A 11 -2.22 10.19 -4.31
CA THR A 11 -2.90 10.16 -3.02
C THR A 11 -1.91 10.53 -1.92
N ALA A 12 -2.32 11.37 -0.98
CA ALA A 12 -1.51 11.73 0.17
C ALA A 12 -2.22 11.33 1.47
N VAL A 13 -1.42 10.99 2.48
CA VAL A 13 -1.86 10.86 3.86
C VAL A 13 -0.92 11.70 4.72
N ILE A 14 -1.50 12.47 5.62
CA ILE A 14 -0.78 13.32 6.56
C ILE A 14 -1.19 12.90 7.96
N ALA A 15 -0.20 12.63 8.79
CA ALA A 15 -0.36 12.44 10.22
C ALA A 15 0.21 13.66 10.95
N ARG A 16 -0.59 14.28 11.83
CA ARG A 16 -0.23 15.47 12.60
C ARG A 16 -0.24 15.13 14.09
N GLU A 17 0.89 15.35 14.76
CA GLU A 17 0.94 15.28 16.23
C GLU A 17 0.38 16.58 16.82
N ILE A 18 -0.88 16.56 17.29
CA ILE A 18 -1.46 17.72 17.99
C ILE A 18 -0.98 17.76 19.45
N SER A 19 -0.86 16.59 20.08
CA SER A 19 -0.29 16.43 21.41
C SER A 19 0.27 15.02 21.59
N LYS A 20 0.91 14.76 22.74
CA LYS A 20 1.52 13.47 23.06
C LYS A 20 0.55 12.28 23.06
N ILE A 21 -0.75 12.54 23.10
CA ILE A 21 -1.80 11.50 23.12
C ILE A 21 -2.83 11.67 22.00
N TYR A 22 -2.70 12.72 21.17
CA TYR A 22 -3.65 13.01 20.12
C TYR A 22 -2.92 13.24 18.81
N GLU A 23 -3.27 12.40 17.85
CA GLU A 23 -2.80 12.45 16.48
C GLU A 23 -4.01 12.57 15.55
N GLU A 24 -3.87 13.37 14.50
CA GLU A 24 -4.86 13.52 13.44
C GLU A 24 -4.33 12.92 12.14
N TRP A 25 -5.15 12.10 11.50
CA TRP A 25 -4.86 11.50 10.20
C TRP A 25 -5.83 12.03 9.15
N THR A 26 -5.30 12.66 8.10
CA THR A 26 -6.08 13.14 6.98
C THR A 26 -5.48 12.63 5.68
N GLY A 27 -6.30 12.11 4.77
CA GLY A 27 -5.80 11.66 3.46
C GLY A 27 -6.85 11.58 2.38
N GLY A 28 -6.37 11.33 1.16
CA GLY A 28 -7.16 11.28 -0.07
C GLY A 28 -6.36 11.79 -1.26
N ALA A 29 -7.06 12.21 -2.31
CA ALA A 29 -6.43 12.92 -3.43
C ALA A 29 -5.64 14.12 -2.91
N ILE A 30 -4.52 14.43 -3.57
CA ILE A 30 -3.60 15.48 -3.11
C ILE A 30 -4.31 16.85 -2.97
N ASP A 31 -5.24 17.18 -3.88
CA ASP A 31 -5.97 18.45 -3.88
C ASP A 31 -6.91 18.58 -2.68
N ASP A 32 -7.66 17.52 -2.41
CA ASP A 32 -8.57 17.47 -1.25
C ASP A 32 -7.78 17.52 0.05
N THR A 33 -6.64 16.82 0.09
CA THR A 33 -5.79 16.76 1.28
C THR A 33 -5.19 18.14 1.58
N ILE A 34 -4.66 18.84 0.58
CA ILE A 34 -4.17 20.22 0.73
C ILE A 34 -5.28 21.13 1.24
N SER A 35 -6.47 21.07 0.62
CA SER A 35 -7.61 21.91 0.99
C SER A 35 -8.03 21.71 2.45
N ARG A 36 -8.01 20.46 2.94
CA ARG A 36 -8.34 20.13 4.33
C ARG A 36 -7.29 20.67 5.31
N ILE A 37 -6.01 20.57 4.98
CA ILE A 37 -4.94 21.11 5.82
C ILE A 37 -4.99 22.64 5.89
N GLU A 38 -5.20 23.31 4.76
CA GLU A 38 -5.35 24.77 4.73
C GLU A 38 -6.56 25.23 5.57
N ALA A 39 -7.68 24.51 5.49
CA ALA A 39 -8.86 24.79 6.30
C ALA A 39 -8.65 24.52 7.81
N ALA A 40 -7.80 23.56 8.17
CA ALA A 40 -7.47 23.25 9.56
C ALA A 40 -6.56 24.31 10.22
N GLY A 41 -5.98 25.22 9.44
CA GLY A 41 -5.11 26.31 9.90
C GLY A 41 -3.69 25.84 10.25
N ASP A 42 -3.00 26.62 11.08
CA ASP A 42 -1.58 26.40 11.37
C ASP A 42 -1.31 25.00 11.94
N VAL A 43 -0.38 24.30 11.30
CA VAL A 43 0.16 23.04 11.81
C VAL A 43 1.29 23.36 12.80
N LYS A 44 1.08 23.00 14.07
CA LYS A 44 2.10 23.07 15.11
C LYS A 44 2.71 21.68 15.32
N GLY A 45 4.02 21.62 15.55
CA GLY A 45 4.72 20.37 15.81
C GLY A 45 5.20 19.66 14.54
N GLU A 46 5.49 18.38 14.67
CA GLU A 46 5.94 17.52 13.57
C GLU A 46 4.73 16.97 12.81
N ALA A 47 4.89 16.82 11.49
CA ALA A 47 3.92 16.16 10.64
C ALA A 47 4.64 15.15 9.73
N VAL A 48 4.04 13.97 9.57
CA VAL A 48 4.50 12.94 8.66
C VAL A 48 3.62 12.95 7.42
N VAL A 49 4.24 12.94 6.24
CA VAL A 49 3.54 12.94 4.95
C VAL A 49 3.94 11.69 4.18
N LEU A 50 2.93 10.91 3.80
CA LEU A 50 3.08 9.76 2.92
C LEU A 50 2.47 10.09 1.56
N LEU A 51 3.25 9.91 0.50
CA LEU A 51 2.80 10.10 -0.88
C LEU A 51 2.71 8.72 -1.55
N ARG A 52 1.52 8.40 -2.08
CA ARG A 52 1.30 7.21 -2.90
C ARG A 52 1.19 7.65 -4.37
N PRO A 53 2.13 7.23 -5.24
CA PRO A 53 1.98 7.46 -6.67
C PRO A 53 0.72 6.75 -7.18
N PRO A 54 0.11 7.23 -8.28
CA PRO A 54 -0.99 6.51 -8.92
C PRO A 54 -0.55 5.10 -9.30
N GLU A 55 -1.45 4.13 -9.20
CA GLU A 55 -1.18 2.78 -9.72
C GLU A 55 -0.93 2.92 -11.22
N LYS A 56 0.24 2.46 -11.68
CA LYS A 56 0.43 2.25 -13.11
C LYS A 56 -0.64 1.23 -13.50
N ALA A 57 -1.51 1.60 -14.44
CA ALA A 57 -2.32 0.60 -15.11
C ALA A 57 -1.31 -0.39 -15.70
N ASP A 58 -1.33 -1.64 -15.22
CA ASP A 58 -0.60 -2.74 -15.83
C ASP A 58 -1.03 -2.77 -17.28
N THR A 59 -0.16 -2.27 -18.14
CA THR A 59 -0.30 -2.44 -19.57
C THR A 59 0.22 -3.85 -19.78
N GLU A 60 -0.71 -4.78 -20.00
CA GLU A 60 -0.42 -6.16 -20.38
C GLU A 60 0.51 -6.13 -21.61
N GLU A 61 1.81 -6.29 -21.39
CA GLU A 61 2.75 -6.71 -22.42
C GLU A 61 3.15 -8.15 -22.08
N GLU A 62 2.43 -9.08 -22.71
CA GLU A 62 2.89 -10.45 -22.94
C GLU A 62 4.22 -10.39 -23.70
N GLU A 63 5.34 -10.68 -23.02
CA GLU A 63 6.56 -11.15 -23.68
C GLU A 63 6.80 -12.61 -23.27
N GLU A 64 6.37 -13.51 -24.13
CA GLU A 64 6.76 -14.92 -24.16
C GLU A 64 8.25 -15.08 -24.55
N GLU A 65 8.92 -15.96 -23.79
CA GLU A 65 10.15 -16.72 -24.08
C GLU A 65 11.48 -15.95 -24.29
N THR A 66 12.61 -16.26 -23.63
CA THR A 66 13.25 -17.58 -23.54
C THR A 66 14.15 -17.68 -22.30
N GLY A 67 14.07 -18.79 -21.56
CA GLY A 67 15.00 -19.08 -20.46
C GLY A 67 14.89 -20.49 -19.92
N THR A 68 15.28 -21.49 -20.72
CA THR A 68 15.49 -22.87 -20.26
C THR A 68 16.48 -22.88 -19.08
N GLY A 69 16.05 -23.42 -17.94
CA GLY A 69 16.86 -23.53 -16.73
C GLY A 69 16.25 -24.46 -15.68
N SER A 70 16.22 -25.75 -16.02
CA SER A 70 15.97 -26.89 -15.13
C SER A 70 16.51 -26.70 -13.70
N HIS A 71 15.63 -26.73 -12.68
CA HIS A 71 15.86 -27.55 -11.48
C HIS A 71 14.56 -27.78 -10.70
N ARG A 72 14.01 -28.96 -10.96
CA ARG A 72 13.04 -29.69 -10.14
C ARG A 72 13.53 -29.77 -8.69
N ARG A 73 12.73 -29.32 -7.73
CA ARG A 73 12.83 -29.82 -6.36
C ARG A 73 11.42 -29.95 -5.78
N THR A 74 10.95 -31.19 -5.83
CA THR A 74 9.78 -31.71 -5.14
C THR A 74 10.03 -31.62 -3.63
N THR A 75 9.13 -31.01 -2.87
CA THR A 75 9.04 -31.26 -1.43
C THR A 75 8.05 -32.39 -1.25
N ASP A 76 8.58 -33.54 -0.86
CA ASP A 76 7.85 -34.61 -0.17
C ASP A 76 7.09 -34.00 1.03
N GLU A 77 5.77 -34.02 0.98
CA GLU A 77 4.92 -34.05 2.17
C GLU A 77 4.50 -35.51 2.35
N GLU A 78 5.07 -36.17 3.35
CA GLU A 78 4.69 -37.51 3.78
C GLU A 78 3.25 -37.49 4.32
N GLU A 79 2.39 -38.34 3.74
CA GLU A 79 1.09 -38.72 4.26
C GLU A 79 1.21 -39.71 5.45
N GLU A 80 0.05 -39.93 6.10
CA GLU A 80 -0.32 -40.96 7.10
C GLU A 80 -0.59 -40.42 8.51
N GLU A 81 -1.74 -40.66 9.17
CA GLU A 81 -2.86 -41.53 8.82
C GLU A 81 -4.15 -41.16 9.59
N ALA A 82 -5.23 -41.78 9.13
CA ALA A 82 -6.64 -41.62 9.42
C ALA A 82 -7.10 -41.88 10.87
N GLY A 83 -8.32 -41.41 11.18
CA GLY A 83 -9.03 -41.82 12.39
C GLY A 83 -10.45 -41.26 12.57
N GLU A 84 -11.24 -41.16 11.50
CA GLU A 84 -12.66 -40.81 11.58
C GLU A 84 -13.49 -42.10 11.62
N GLN A 85 -14.10 -42.44 12.75
CA GLN A 85 -15.26 -43.33 12.81
C GLN A 85 -16.35 -42.68 13.66
N GLY A 86 -17.49 -42.46 13.01
CA GLY A 86 -18.65 -41.81 13.57
C GLY A 86 -19.39 -42.66 14.61
N LEU A 87 -20.03 -41.93 15.50
CA LEU A 87 -21.44 -42.06 15.90
C LEU A 87 -22.17 -43.31 15.39
N SER A 88 -22.40 -44.27 16.30
CA SER A 88 -23.73 -44.74 16.73
C SER A 88 -23.61 -45.69 17.91
#